data_AF-A0AAW5MUB9-F1
#
_entry.id   AF-A0AAW5MUB9-F1
#
_cell.length_a   1.000
_cell.length_b   1.000
_cell.length_c   1.000
_cell.angle_alpha   90.00
_cell.angle_beta   90.00
_cell.angle_gamma   90.00
#
_symmetry.space_group_name_H-M   'P 1'
#
loop_
_entity.id
_entity.type
_entity.pdbx_description
1 polymer ?
#
loop_
_entity_poly.entity_id
_entity_poly.type
_entity_poly.pdbx_seq_one_letter_code
_entity_poly.pdbx_strand_id
1 'polypeptide(L)'
;MSDITANVVVSMPSQLFTMARSFKAVANGKIYIGKIDTDPVNPENQIQVYVENEDGSHVPVSQPIIINAAGYPVYNGQIAKFVTVQGHSMAVYDAYGAQQFYFPNVLKYDPDQFKPELQGANGASLIGTNHRGTLKADLDAIDRRPDGYRGSIQDAFATGKNVEIGENIDVSDKITVANGFVLEGAGGTITSSVQSDLISFDHQVGANGDKSRLSNLKVEGQITPSGSPGYAIFARESKDSYINGLHSTQATGAVSLNSTDGAIVRDVWARNTVYHPGLVAGGYGFLTAGTKNTIMDGLQFNAEAGYIGRHMLYISTQSRTDGSYDGSKNTIATNMVGEWTDKDDRNMHVMNIRKSDHSIISQFIGDGSNSGISVFTENGNVLNSLISNGILRVESYGAGIIARAFGCGETNGYRMIGSRISNLLIENQPKNGDASLGGLCYGLTFTVSNCMFDGIITKCHSAGRPFVIGASTDVSICNILDFVDASDTGGKQVLFTFDGAASRIKFSNIKSPRTFFNISNLQANATDISVDWARKARVNVNSGSVAVSGDSCGLISNVATTASSIVVAFHNHVTQEAVDGALVRAASGNQFVVTETNSKKLTISVYNVNGTGVVPNTGTYSFDIVLYE
;
A
#
# COMPACT_ATOMS: atom_id res chain seq x y z
N MET A 1 -44.66 38.39 -43.42
CA MET A 1 -45.86 37.52 -43.31
C MET A 1 -45.49 36.47 -42.28
N SER A 2 -46.20 36.39 -41.15
CA SER A 2 -45.85 35.52 -40.04
C SER A 2 -46.15 34.06 -40.38
N ASP A 3 -45.12 33.22 -40.33
CA ASP A 3 -45.19 31.77 -40.45
C ASP A 3 -46.11 31.20 -39.35
N ILE A 4 -47.16 30.46 -39.74
CA ILE A 4 -47.97 29.66 -38.81
C ILE A 4 -47.52 28.20 -38.97
N THR A 5 -47.00 27.62 -37.90
CA THR A 5 -46.79 26.17 -37.81
C THR A 5 -48.08 25.53 -37.28
N ALA A 6 -48.99 25.14 -38.16
CA ALA A 6 -50.23 24.45 -37.80
C ALA A 6 -49.92 22.97 -37.50
N ASN A 7 -50.06 22.56 -36.22
CA ASN A 7 -49.67 21.22 -35.75
C ASN A 7 -50.85 20.28 -35.49
N VAL A 8 -52.10 20.73 -35.66
CA VAL A 8 -53.28 19.94 -35.28
C VAL A 8 -54.22 19.81 -36.46
N VAL A 9 -54.28 18.59 -37.00
CA VAL A 9 -55.19 18.29 -38.10
C VAL A 9 -56.62 18.16 -37.57
N VAL A 10 -57.61 18.77 -38.24
CA VAL A 10 -59.02 18.37 -38.09
C VAL A 10 -59.23 17.17 -39.03
N SER A 11 -58.75 15.99 -38.62
CA SER A 11 -58.87 14.69 -39.32
C SER A 11 -59.30 13.60 -38.33
N MET A 12 -60.07 12.52 -38.64
CA MET A 12 -60.27 11.66 -39.83
C MET A 12 -59.12 10.66 -40.11
N PRO A 13 -59.40 9.35 -40.10
CA PRO A 13 -59.09 8.55 -41.29
C PRO A 13 -60.32 7.72 -41.68
N SER A 14 -61.03 8.17 -42.72
CA SER A 14 -62.18 7.49 -43.34
C SER A 14 -63.47 7.28 -42.50
N GLN A 15 -63.71 8.00 -41.40
CA GLN A 15 -64.96 7.88 -40.65
C GLN A 15 -65.98 8.96 -41.02
N LEU A 16 -67.01 8.59 -41.78
CA LEU A 16 -68.11 9.47 -42.17
C LEU A 16 -68.78 10.08 -40.93
N PHE A 17 -69.11 11.38 -40.97
CA PHE A 17 -70.05 11.90 -39.99
C PHE A 17 -71.40 11.24 -40.26
N THR A 18 -71.83 10.38 -39.33
CA THR A 18 -73.11 9.66 -39.40
C THR A 18 -74.07 10.17 -38.33
N MET A 19 -75.37 9.98 -38.52
CA MET A 19 -76.37 10.36 -37.54
C MET A 19 -76.16 9.55 -36.25
N ALA A 20 -76.35 10.18 -35.09
CA ALA A 20 -76.07 9.57 -33.79
C ALA A 20 -76.92 8.32 -33.48
N ARG A 21 -78.06 8.16 -34.17
CA ARG A 21 -79.05 7.09 -33.91
C ARG A 21 -79.36 6.22 -35.13
N SER A 22 -78.65 6.41 -36.24
CA SER A 22 -78.82 5.59 -37.46
C SER A 22 -77.58 5.67 -38.33
N PHE A 23 -77.18 4.56 -38.95
CA PHE A 23 -76.01 4.51 -39.84
C PHE A 23 -76.29 5.16 -41.21
N LYS A 24 -76.44 6.49 -41.21
CA LYS A 24 -76.67 7.36 -42.37
C LYS A 24 -75.75 8.57 -42.26
N ALA A 25 -75.25 9.09 -43.37
CA ALA A 25 -74.47 10.33 -43.37
C ALA A 25 -75.28 11.50 -42.75
N VAL A 26 -74.60 12.39 -42.02
CA VAL A 26 -75.15 13.70 -41.60
C VAL A 26 -75.14 14.65 -42.81
N ALA A 27 -75.85 14.25 -43.87
CA ALA A 27 -75.89 14.98 -45.13
C ALA A 27 -76.41 16.41 -44.91
N ASN A 28 -75.72 17.40 -45.48
CA ASN A 28 -75.97 18.84 -45.28
C ASN A 28 -75.89 19.28 -43.81
N GLY A 29 -75.19 18.51 -42.97
CA GLY A 29 -74.90 18.86 -41.60
C GLY A 29 -73.89 20.00 -41.47
N LYS A 30 -73.76 20.49 -40.24
CA LYS A 30 -72.91 21.63 -39.86
C LYS A 30 -71.96 21.20 -38.76
N ILE A 31 -70.68 21.50 -38.93
CA ILE A 31 -69.64 21.32 -37.92
C ILE A 31 -69.22 22.69 -37.41
N TYR A 32 -69.20 22.83 -36.08
CA TYR A 32 -68.71 23.99 -35.36
C TYR A 32 -67.48 23.61 -34.53
N ILE A 33 -66.48 24.47 -34.52
CA ILE A 33 -65.17 24.30 -33.92
C ILE A 33 -64.88 25.50 -33.01
N GLY A 34 -64.59 25.25 -31.73
CA GLY A 34 -64.45 26.32 -30.74
C GLY A 34 -63.34 26.08 -29.73
N LYS A 35 -63.25 26.98 -28.75
CA LYS A 35 -62.33 26.86 -27.62
C LYS A 35 -62.71 25.61 -26.81
N ILE A 36 -61.69 24.89 -26.34
CA ILE A 36 -61.86 23.70 -25.49
C ILE A 36 -62.82 24.01 -24.33
N ASP A 37 -63.66 23.03 -24.01
CA ASP A 37 -64.66 23.04 -22.94
C ASP A 37 -65.75 24.13 -23.08
N THR A 38 -65.91 24.72 -24.26
CA THR A 38 -66.97 25.68 -24.56
C THR A 38 -67.84 25.24 -25.73
N ASP A 39 -69.10 25.71 -25.78
CA ASP A 39 -70.03 25.44 -26.88
C ASP A 39 -69.63 26.23 -28.13
N PRO A 40 -69.21 25.57 -29.22
CA PRO A 40 -68.71 26.23 -30.44
C PRO A 40 -69.84 26.80 -31.32
N VAL A 41 -71.12 26.57 -31.00
CA VAL A 41 -72.23 27.20 -31.72
C VAL A 41 -72.30 28.69 -31.41
N ASN A 42 -71.91 29.11 -30.20
CA ASN A 42 -71.76 30.53 -29.88
C ASN A 42 -70.58 31.13 -30.67
N PRO A 43 -70.78 32.16 -31.51
CA PRO A 43 -69.70 32.78 -32.31
C PRO A 43 -68.51 33.27 -31.48
N GLU A 44 -68.71 33.70 -30.22
CA GLU A 44 -67.61 34.15 -29.34
C GLU A 44 -66.66 33.03 -28.91
N ASN A 45 -67.13 31.79 -28.99
CA ASN A 45 -66.38 30.59 -28.66
C ASN A 45 -65.69 29.98 -29.88
N GLN A 46 -66.06 30.38 -31.10
CA GLN A 46 -65.47 29.85 -32.33
C GLN A 46 -64.00 30.26 -32.46
N ILE A 47 -63.17 29.33 -32.94
CA ILE A 47 -61.78 29.61 -33.30
C ILE A 47 -61.60 29.59 -34.81
N GLN A 48 -60.52 30.18 -35.31
CA GLN A 48 -60.25 30.19 -36.75
C GLN A 48 -59.97 28.76 -37.24
N VAL A 49 -60.67 28.35 -38.30
CA VAL A 49 -60.43 27.10 -39.03
C VAL A 49 -59.79 27.43 -40.37
N TYR A 50 -58.90 26.57 -40.83
CA TYR A 50 -58.25 26.68 -42.13
C TYR A 50 -58.54 25.44 -42.97
N VAL A 51 -58.63 25.60 -44.28
CA VAL A 51 -58.48 24.50 -45.24
C VAL A 51 -56.99 24.38 -45.57
N GLU A 52 -56.46 23.16 -45.49
CA GLU A 52 -55.11 22.82 -45.95
C GLU A 52 -55.20 22.31 -47.39
N ASN A 53 -54.53 23.02 -48.30
CA ASN A 53 -54.43 22.63 -49.71
C ASN A 53 -53.39 21.53 -49.92
N GLU A 54 -53.39 20.90 -51.10
CA GLU A 54 -52.44 19.83 -51.45
C GLU A 54 -50.97 20.28 -51.40
N ASP A 55 -50.70 21.57 -51.59
CA ASP A 55 -49.36 22.18 -51.49
C ASP A 55 -48.95 22.52 -50.05
N GLY A 56 -49.80 22.22 -49.06
CA GLY A 56 -49.58 22.49 -47.64
C GLY A 56 -49.94 23.92 -47.20
N SER A 57 -50.43 24.78 -48.10
CA SER A 57 -50.87 26.14 -47.73
C SER A 57 -52.21 26.14 -46.99
N HIS A 58 -52.42 27.14 -46.13
CA HIS A 58 -53.62 27.27 -45.29
C HIS A 58 -54.50 28.46 -45.69
N VAL A 59 -55.77 28.21 -45.99
CA VAL A 59 -56.77 29.25 -46.32
C VAL A 59 -57.78 29.36 -45.19
N PRO A 60 -57.98 30.53 -44.56
CA PRO A 60 -58.97 30.70 -43.50
C PRO A 60 -60.39 30.55 -44.06
N VAL A 61 -61.24 29.79 -43.35
CA VAL A 61 -62.62 29.54 -43.73
C VAL A 61 -63.59 29.94 -42.64
N SER A 62 -64.78 30.35 -43.02
CA SER A 62 -65.87 30.64 -42.10
C SER A 62 -66.52 29.34 -41.61
N GLN A 63 -67.06 29.41 -40.39
CA GLN A 63 -67.88 28.36 -39.82
C GLN A 63 -69.38 28.69 -40.00
N PRO A 64 -70.28 27.69 -40.02
CA PRO A 64 -70.03 26.26 -39.88
C PRO A 64 -69.43 25.61 -41.14
N ILE A 65 -68.66 24.54 -40.92
CA ILE A 65 -68.17 23.68 -42.01
C ILE A 65 -69.31 22.76 -42.44
N ILE A 66 -69.52 22.62 -43.75
CA ILE A 66 -70.64 21.86 -44.32
C ILE A 66 -70.25 20.42 -44.57
N ILE A 67 -71.16 19.49 -44.29
CA ILE A 67 -71.03 18.06 -44.59
C ILE A 67 -71.79 17.72 -45.87
N ASN A 68 -71.14 17.11 -46.87
CA ASN A 68 -71.80 16.70 -48.11
C ASN A 68 -72.70 15.46 -47.94
N ALA A 69 -73.41 15.08 -49.00
CA ALA A 69 -74.33 13.93 -48.99
C ALA A 69 -73.65 12.59 -48.64
N ALA A 70 -72.34 12.47 -48.88
CA ALA A 70 -71.56 11.28 -48.55
C ALA A 70 -71.04 11.29 -47.11
N GLY A 71 -71.23 12.36 -46.33
CA GLY A 71 -70.79 12.45 -44.93
C GLY A 71 -69.40 13.07 -44.73
N TYR A 72 -68.85 13.73 -45.76
CA TYR A 72 -67.54 14.39 -45.71
C TYR A 72 -67.66 15.89 -45.48
N PRO A 73 -66.78 16.50 -44.67
CA PRO A 73 -66.67 17.95 -44.63
C PRO A 73 -66.17 18.46 -45.99
N VAL A 74 -66.79 19.53 -46.48
CA VAL A 74 -66.50 20.11 -47.79
C VAL A 74 -66.28 21.61 -47.71
N TYR A 75 -65.41 22.11 -48.58
CA TYR A 75 -65.22 23.52 -48.87
C TYR A 75 -65.51 23.76 -50.36
N ASN A 76 -66.41 24.69 -50.67
CA ASN A 76 -66.89 24.93 -52.05
C ASN A 76 -67.33 23.66 -52.81
N GLY A 77 -67.91 22.69 -52.10
CA GLY A 77 -68.43 21.45 -52.67
C GLY A 77 -67.39 20.35 -52.91
N GLN A 78 -66.09 20.63 -52.70
CA GLN A 78 -65.03 19.62 -52.75
C GLN A 78 -64.67 19.15 -51.33
N ILE A 79 -64.31 17.87 -51.20
CA ILE A 79 -63.80 17.31 -49.95
C ILE A 79 -62.48 18.01 -49.64
N ALA A 80 -62.39 18.60 -48.46
CA ALA A 80 -61.24 19.38 -48.04
C ALA A 80 -60.75 18.94 -46.66
N LYS A 81 -59.44 19.10 -46.41
CA LYS A 81 -58.84 18.89 -45.10
C LYS A 81 -58.94 20.19 -44.32
N PHE A 82 -59.61 20.15 -43.17
CA PHE A 82 -59.67 21.30 -42.26
C PHE A 82 -58.61 21.14 -41.17
N VAL A 83 -58.04 22.23 -40.67
CA VAL A 83 -57.03 22.23 -39.60
C VAL A 83 -57.21 23.42 -38.66
N THR A 84 -56.75 23.30 -37.43
CA THR A 84 -56.70 24.39 -36.44
C THR A 84 -55.29 24.51 -35.87
N VAL A 85 -54.95 25.69 -35.35
CA VAL A 85 -53.62 25.93 -34.76
C VAL A 85 -53.50 25.34 -33.35
N GLN A 86 -54.63 25.21 -32.65
CA GLN A 86 -54.74 24.75 -31.28
C GLN A 86 -55.81 23.66 -31.14
N GLY A 87 -55.83 22.99 -29.98
CA GLY A 87 -56.92 22.08 -29.62
C GLY A 87 -58.28 22.78 -29.55
N HIS A 88 -59.33 22.03 -29.81
CA HIS A 88 -60.67 22.58 -30.01
C HIS A 88 -61.78 21.70 -29.44
N SER A 89 -62.91 22.33 -29.11
CA SER A 89 -64.21 21.66 -28.98
C SER A 89 -64.86 21.51 -30.35
N MET A 90 -65.73 20.51 -30.53
CA MET A 90 -66.44 20.27 -31.78
C MET A 90 -67.90 19.91 -31.54
N ALA A 91 -68.82 20.55 -32.26
CA ALA A 91 -70.23 20.20 -32.28
C ALA A 91 -70.69 19.90 -33.71
N VAL A 92 -71.43 18.81 -33.88
CA VAL A 92 -71.94 18.36 -35.19
C VAL A 92 -73.46 18.35 -35.16
N TYR A 93 -74.08 19.05 -36.10
CA TYR A 93 -75.52 19.16 -36.26
C TYR A 93 -75.97 18.60 -37.60
N ASP A 94 -77.17 18.04 -37.65
CA ASP A 94 -77.80 17.63 -38.91
C ASP A 94 -78.43 18.80 -39.67
N ALA A 95 -78.95 18.52 -40.87
CA ALA A 95 -79.62 19.50 -41.72
C ALA A 95 -80.87 20.13 -41.08
N TYR A 96 -81.45 19.48 -40.06
CA TYR A 96 -82.64 19.95 -39.34
C TYR A 96 -82.29 20.70 -38.06
N GLY A 97 -81.00 20.88 -37.76
CA GLY A 97 -80.52 21.60 -36.58
C GLY A 97 -80.52 20.75 -35.30
N ALA A 98 -80.66 19.43 -35.37
CA ALA A 98 -80.50 18.56 -34.21
C ALA A 98 -79.02 18.18 -34.02
N GLN A 99 -78.52 18.34 -32.78
CA GLN A 99 -77.15 17.98 -32.42
C GLN A 99 -76.96 16.47 -32.48
N GLN A 100 -76.00 16.02 -33.29
CA GLN A 100 -75.62 14.62 -33.42
C GLN A 100 -74.48 14.30 -32.45
N PHE A 101 -73.45 15.14 -32.39
CA PHE A 101 -72.30 14.93 -31.50
C PHE A 101 -71.80 16.22 -30.88
N TYR A 102 -71.23 16.10 -29.69
CA TYR A 102 -70.47 17.14 -29.02
C TYR A 102 -69.23 16.55 -28.38
N PHE A 103 -68.09 17.15 -28.67
CA PHE A 103 -66.79 16.83 -28.09
C PHE A 103 -66.26 18.08 -27.38
N PRO A 104 -66.21 18.11 -26.04
CA PRO A 104 -65.72 19.28 -25.31
C PRO A 104 -64.21 19.52 -25.56
N ASN A 105 -63.44 18.48 -25.83
CA ASN A 105 -62.04 18.56 -26.23
C ASN A 105 -61.69 17.37 -27.15
N VAL A 106 -61.38 17.63 -28.42
CA VAL A 106 -61.04 16.59 -29.40
C VAL A 106 -59.64 15.99 -29.13
N LEU A 107 -58.69 16.78 -28.64
CA LEU A 107 -57.29 16.34 -28.39
C LEU A 107 -57.12 15.41 -27.19
N LYS A 108 -58.13 15.27 -26.33
CA LYS A 108 -58.11 14.28 -25.23
C LYS A 108 -57.94 12.84 -25.75
N TYR A 109 -58.19 12.61 -27.04
CA TYR A 109 -58.19 11.31 -27.68
C TYR A 109 -57.04 11.12 -28.69
N ASP A 110 -56.09 12.04 -28.74
CA ASP A 110 -54.96 11.98 -29.68
C ASP A 110 -53.82 11.07 -29.16
N PRO A 111 -53.39 10.03 -29.90
CA PRO A 111 -52.26 9.19 -29.52
C PRO A 111 -50.92 9.94 -29.41
N ASP A 112 -50.81 11.19 -29.89
CA ASP A 112 -49.56 11.98 -29.84
C ASP A 112 -49.19 12.53 -28.44
N GLN A 113 -49.99 12.22 -27.39
CA GLN A 113 -49.66 12.58 -26.00
C GLN A 113 -48.44 11.80 -25.45
N PHE A 114 -48.14 10.61 -25.96
CA PHE A 114 -47.06 9.77 -25.41
C PHE A 114 -45.64 10.21 -25.84
N LYS A 115 -45.52 10.85 -27.01
CA LYS A 115 -44.24 11.36 -27.54
C LYS A 115 -43.60 12.44 -26.65
N PRO A 116 -44.30 13.49 -26.22
CA PRO A 116 -43.73 14.49 -25.30
C PRO A 116 -43.39 13.90 -23.93
N GLU A 117 -44.13 12.89 -23.45
CA GLU A 117 -43.83 12.20 -22.18
C GLU A 117 -42.50 11.44 -22.25
N LEU A 118 -42.22 10.74 -23.36
CA LEU A 118 -40.94 10.06 -23.60
C LEU A 118 -39.76 11.02 -23.82
N GLN A 119 -40.01 12.22 -24.36
CA GLN A 119 -38.99 13.26 -24.54
C GLN A 119 -38.67 14.02 -23.24
N GLY A 120 -39.54 13.94 -22.23
CA GLY A 120 -39.33 14.56 -20.94
C GLY A 120 -38.20 13.92 -20.13
N ALA A 121 -37.71 14.62 -19.11
CA ALA A 121 -36.64 14.13 -18.22
C ALA A 121 -36.94 12.77 -17.56
N ASN A 122 -38.23 12.42 -17.45
CA ASN A 122 -38.69 11.16 -16.87
C ASN A 122 -39.02 10.09 -17.93
N GLY A 123 -38.74 10.30 -19.21
CA GLY A 123 -39.12 9.36 -20.27
C GLY A 123 -38.58 7.94 -20.06
N ALA A 124 -37.34 7.80 -19.54
CA ALA A 124 -36.76 6.51 -19.22
C ALA A 124 -37.50 5.75 -18.09
N SER A 125 -38.26 6.45 -17.24
CA SER A 125 -39.11 5.80 -16.22
C SER A 125 -40.40 5.21 -16.79
N LEU A 126 -40.78 5.59 -18.02
CA LEU A 126 -41.98 5.11 -18.70
C LEU A 126 -41.71 3.87 -19.57
N ILE A 127 -40.43 3.55 -19.83
CA ILE A 127 -40.04 2.38 -20.60
C ILE A 127 -39.79 1.21 -19.65
N GLY A 128 -40.64 0.19 -19.72
CA GLY A 128 -40.51 -1.02 -18.92
C GLY A 128 -39.31 -1.87 -19.33
N THR A 129 -38.68 -2.54 -18.36
CA THR A 129 -37.64 -3.55 -18.61
C THR A 129 -37.94 -4.82 -17.82
N ASN A 130 -37.45 -5.96 -18.33
CA ASN A 130 -37.59 -7.26 -17.63
C ASN A 130 -36.64 -7.41 -16.43
N HIS A 131 -35.76 -6.44 -16.19
CA HIS A 131 -34.72 -6.55 -15.17
C HIS A 131 -35.09 -5.76 -13.91
N ARG A 132 -35.10 -4.41 -13.96
CA ARG A 132 -35.45 -3.56 -12.81
C ARG A 132 -36.77 -2.80 -12.96
N GLY A 133 -37.65 -3.29 -13.82
CA GLY A 133 -38.98 -2.74 -14.04
C GLY A 133 -38.99 -1.55 -14.99
N THR A 134 -38.01 -0.63 -14.92
CA THR A 134 -37.90 0.52 -15.85
C THR A 134 -36.47 0.71 -16.35
N LEU A 135 -36.34 1.32 -17.54
CA LEU A 135 -35.04 1.64 -18.14
C LEU A 135 -34.24 2.60 -17.25
N LYS A 136 -34.91 3.57 -16.62
CA LYS A 136 -34.27 4.46 -15.64
C LYS A 136 -33.60 3.68 -14.51
N ALA A 137 -34.32 2.73 -13.90
CA ALA A 137 -33.77 1.94 -12.80
C ALA A 137 -32.59 1.05 -13.23
N ASP A 138 -32.56 0.60 -14.49
CA ASP A 138 -31.40 -0.10 -15.03
C ASP A 138 -30.22 0.82 -15.31
N LEU A 139 -30.44 2.02 -15.86
CA LEU A 139 -29.39 3.01 -16.12
C LEU A 139 -28.76 3.54 -14.84
N ASP A 140 -29.57 3.93 -13.84
CA ASP A 140 -29.10 4.32 -12.50
C ASP A 140 -28.33 3.17 -11.81
N ALA A 141 -28.52 1.94 -12.29
CA ALA A 141 -27.80 0.78 -11.80
C ALA A 141 -26.49 0.46 -12.54
N ILE A 142 -26.27 1.06 -13.70
CA ILE A 142 -25.08 0.84 -14.53
C ILE A 142 -24.14 2.03 -14.40
N ASP A 143 -24.66 3.26 -14.49
CA ASP A 143 -23.87 4.48 -14.47
C ASP A 143 -23.96 5.15 -13.10
N ARG A 144 -23.01 4.83 -12.21
CA ARG A 144 -22.94 5.39 -10.85
C ARG A 144 -21.72 6.27 -10.66
N ARG A 145 -21.63 7.31 -11.48
CA ARG A 145 -20.59 8.33 -11.38
C ARG A 145 -21.08 9.55 -10.60
N PRO A 146 -20.26 10.17 -9.73
CA PRO A 146 -20.71 11.27 -8.86
C PRO A 146 -21.31 12.49 -9.57
N ASP A 147 -20.95 12.76 -10.82
CA ASP A 147 -21.52 13.84 -11.66
C ASP A 147 -23.05 13.68 -11.84
N GLY A 148 -23.56 12.45 -11.88
CA GLY A 148 -25.00 12.16 -11.83
C GLY A 148 -25.66 12.35 -10.45
N TYR A 149 -24.86 12.53 -9.39
CA TYR A 149 -25.30 12.60 -7.99
C TYR A 149 -24.76 13.86 -7.30
N ARG A 150 -24.99 15.02 -7.92
CA ARG A 150 -24.62 16.35 -7.37
C ARG A 150 -23.12 16.53 -7.12
N GLY A 151 -22.29 15.75 -7.81
CA GLY A 151 -20.84 15.74 -7.60
C GLY A 151 -20.44 15.14 -6.24
N SER A 152 -21.25 14.28 -5.63
CA SER A 152 -20.98 13.70 -4.31
C SER A 152 -20.83 12.18 -4.38
N ILE A 153 -19.68 11.70 -3.90
CA ILE A 153 -19.41 10.25 -3.79
C ILE A 153 -20.34 9.62 -2.74
N GLN A 154 -20.62 10.32 -1.64
CA GLN A 154 -21.54 9.84 -0.60
C GLN A 154 -22.98 9.75 -1.11
N ASP A 155 -23.43 10.71 -1.92
CA ASP A 155 -24.77 10.70 -2.51
C ASP A 155 -24.88 9.55 -3.52
N ALA A 156 -23.83 9.29 -4.30
CA ALA A 156 -23.76 8.13 -5.19
C ALA A 156 -23.86 6.81 -4.39
N PHE A 157 -23.09 6.67 -3.31
CA PHE A 157 -23.15 5.51 -2.41
C PHE A 157 -24.51 5.31 -1.74
N ALA A 158 -25.28 6.38 -1.50
CA ALA A 158 -26.63 6.27 -0.95
C ALA A 158 -27.61 5.54 -1.90
N THR A 159 -27.27 5.45 -3.20
CA THR A 159 -28.12 4.83 -4.22
C THR A 159 -27.61 3.46 -4.71
N GLY A 160 -26.39 3.06 -4.33
CA GLY A 160 -25.84 1.77 -4.69
C GLY A 160 -24.41 1.55 -4.21
N LYS A 161 -23.96 0.30 -4.32
CA LYS A 161 -22.69 -0.15 -3.73
C LYS A 161 -21.46 0.10 -4.60
N ASN A 162 -21.63 0.26 -5.91
CA ASN A 162 -20.51 0.38 -6.87
C ASN A 162 -20.49 1.80 -7.41
N VAL A 163 -19.41 2.54 -7.16
CA VAL A 163 -19.25 3.93 -7.62
C VAL A 163 -17.96 4.06 -8.42
N GLU A 164 -18.05 4.76 -9.54
CA GLU A 164 -16.93 5.01 -10.45
C GLU A 164 -16.54 6.50 -10.45
N ILE A 165 -15.24 6.78 -10.35
CA ILE A 165 -14.68 8.13 -10.41
C ILE A 165 -14.18 8.39 -11.84
N GLY A 166 -15.10 8.85 -12.69
CA GLY A 166 -14.82 9.16 -14.09
C GLY A 166 -14.20 10.55 -14.31
N GLU A 167 -14.55 11.52 -13.47
CA GLU A 167 -14.09 12.90 -13.55
C GLU A 167 -13.38 13.35 -12.27
N ASN A 168 -12.66 14.46 -12.34
CA ASN A 168 -12.03 15.05 -11.17
C ASN A 168 -13.11 15.57 -10.20
N ILE A 169 -12.90 15.31 -8.91
CA ILE A 169 -13.86 15.64 -7.86
C ILE A 169 -13.11 16.21 -6.66
N ASP A 170 -13.56 17.38 -6.21
CA ASP A 170 -13.10 17.99 -4.98
C ASP A 170 -13.99 17.54 -3.82
N VAL A 171 -13.38 17.01 -2.75
CA VAL A 171 -14.09 16.58 -1.55
C VAL A 171 -13.68 17.41 -0.34
N SER A 172 -14.67 17.90 0.40
CA SER A 172 -14.52 18.63 1.66
C SER A 172 -14.64 17.75 2.90
N ASP A 173 -15.15 16.53 2.72
CA ASP A 173 -15.43 15.58 3.79
C ASP A 173 -14.84 14.21 3.50
N LYS A 174 -14.63 13.45 4.57
CA LYS A 174 -14.11 12.09 4.53
C LYS A 174 -15.06 11.16 3.76
N ILE A 175 -14.51 10.35 2.86
CA ILE A 175 -15.23 9.32 2.11
C ILE A 175 -15.34 8.06 2.96
N THR A 176 -16.54 7.74 3.43
CA THR A 176 -16.80 6.50 4.17
C THR A 176 -17.32 5.42 3.23
N VAL A 177 -16.61 4.29 3.16
CA VAL A 177 -16.98 3.15 2.32
C VAL A 177 -17.54 2.04 3.20
N ALA A 178 -18.85 1.82 3.09
CA ALA A 178 -19.57 0.79 3.86
C ALA A 178 -19.20 -0.63 3.41
N ASN A 179 -19.57 -1.62 4.21
CA ASN A 179 -19.25 -3.03 3.95
C ASN A 179 -19.83 -3.51 2.61
N GLY A 180 -18.98 -4.08 1.76
CA GLY A 180 -19.34 -4.61 0.44
C GLY A 180 -19.48 -3.57 -0.66
N PHE A 181 -19.04 -2.33 -0.40
CA PHE A 181 -19.06 -1.26 -1.38
C PHE A 181 -17.75 -1.24 -2.18
N VAL A 182 -17.86 -0.83 -3.44
CA VAL A 182 -16.76 -0.75 -4.39
C VAL A 182 -16.61 0.71 -4.82
N LEU A 183 -15.37 1.21 -4.77
CA LEU A 183 -15.00 2.48 -5.35
C LEU A 183 -13.89 2.25 -6.37
N GLU A 184 -14.17 2.61 -7.61
CA GLU A 184 -13.25 2.39 -8.72
C GLU A 184 -12.89 3.70 -9.40
N GLY A 185 -11.61 3.90 -9.70
CA GLY A 185 -11.17 5.01 -10.53
C GLY A 185 -11.32 4.66 -12.01
N ALA A 186 -12.06 5.49 -12.73
CA ALA A 186 -12.29 5.39 -14.17
C ALA A 186 -11.63 6.55 -14.95
N GLY A 187 -10.60 7.17 -14.35
CA GLY A 187 -9.78 8.22 -14.96
C GLY A 187 -9.64 9.47 -14.10
N GLY A 188 -10.67 9.78 -13.32
CA GLY A 188 -10.75 10.97 -12.47
C GLY A 188 -9.86 10.94 -11.23
N THR A 189 -9.57 12.13 -10.70
CA THR A 189 -8.81 12.33 -9.47
C THR A 189 -9.71 12.82 -8.34
N ILE A 190 -9.55 12.24 -7.15
CA ILE A 190 -10.17 12.74 -5.91
C ILE A 190 -9.17 13.71 -5.26
N THR A 191 -9.50 14.99 -5.26
CA THR A 191 -8.73 16.03 -4.57
C THR A 191 -9.40 16.33 -3.24
N SER A 192 -8.68 16.21 -2.14
CA SER A 192 -9.26 16.38 -0.81
C SER A 192 -8.69 17.58 -0.08
N SER A 193 -9.58 18.45 0.39
CA SER A 193 -9.26 19.52 1.35
C SER A 193 -9.31 19.06 2.81
N VAL A 194 -9.62 17.78 3.05
CA VAL A 194 -9.79 17.17 4.37
C VAL A 194 -8.44 17.03 5.06
N GLN A 195 -8.34 17.50 6.30
CA GLN A 195 -7.15 17.37 7.17
C GLN A 195 -7.21 16.10 8.05
N SER A 196 -7.65 14.98 7.49
CA SER A 196 -7.82 13.68 8.18
C SER A 196 -7.78 12.53 7.17
N ASP A 197 -8.23 11.32 7.52
CA ASP A 197 -8.31 10.21 6.56
C ASP A 197 -9.25 10.53 5.40
N LEU A 198 -8.79 10.31 4.16
CA LEU A 198 -9.53 10.65 2.96
C LEU A 198 -10.60 9.60 2.65
N ILE A 199 -10.18 8.35 2.40
CA ILE A 199 -11.07 7.22 2.12
C ILE A 199 -10.95 6.23 3.27
N SER A 200 -12.08 5.82 3.86
CA SER A 200 -12.04 4.98 5.05
C SER A 200 -13.03 3.84 5.07
N PHE A 201 -12.52 2.73 5.60
CA PHE A 201 -13.25 1.55 6.05
C PHE A 201 -13.21 1.51 7.56
N ASP A 202 -14.37 1.40 8.17
CA ASP A 202 -14.48 1.13 9.60
C ASP A 202 -15.67 0.22 9.80
N HIS A 203 -15.41 -1.09 9.80
CA HIS A 203 -16.48 -2.10 9.67
C HIS A 203 -16.80 -2.84 10.97
N GLN A 204 -16.04 -2.59 12.05
CA GLN A 204 -16.08 -3.31 13.33
C GLN A 204 -15.86 -4.82 13.15
N VAL A 205 -14.78 -5.36 13.74
CA VAL A 205 -14.37 -6.76 13.54
C VAL A 205 -15.50 -7.73 13.95
N GLY A 206 -16.09 -8.45 13.00
CA GLY A 206 -17.11 -9.48 13.27
C GLY A 206 -18.38 -9.43 12.42
N ALA A 207 -18.59 -8.36 11.64
CA ALA A 207 -19.70 -8.31 10.69
C ALA A 207 -19.44 -9.25 9.49
N ASN A 208 -20.14 -10.39 9.44
CA ASN A 208 -20.11 -11.31 8.29
C ASN A 208 -20.72 -10.60 7.06
N GLY A 209 -19.88 -10.11 6.14
CA GLY A 209 -20.32 -9.55 4.87
C GLY A 209 -19.21 -9.52 3.82
N ASP A 210 -19.60 -9.48 2.55
CA ASP A 210 -18.72 -9.23 1.40
C ASP A 210 -17.98 -7.91 1.57
N LYS A 211 -16.68 -7.86 1.32
CA LYS A 211 -15.83 -6.76 1.78
C LYS A 211 -15.48 -5.76 0.71
N SER A 212 -15.29 -4.53 1.16
CA SER A 212 -15.15 -3.39 0.29
C SER A 212 -13.88 -3.49 -0.56
N ARG A 213 -14.00 -3.01 -1.81
CA ARG A 213 -12.92 -3.06 -2.80
C ARG A 213 -12.63 -1.65 -3.29
N LEU A 214 -11.35 -1.31 -3.33
CA LEU A 214 -10.86 -0.09 -3.97
C LEU A 214 -9.96 -0.44 -5.13
N SER A 215 -10.23 0.16 -6.28
CA SER A 215 -9.43 -0.06 -7.48
C SER A 215 -9.10 1.21 -8.22
N ASN A 216 -7.88 1.30 -8.73
CA ASN A 216 -7.43 2.29 -9.73
C ASN A 216 -7.63 3.77 -9.33
N LEU A 217 -7.54 4.08 -8.03
CA LEU A 217 -7.84 5.40 -7.49
C LEU A 217 -6.65 6.35 -7.61
N LYS A 218 -6.93 7.61 -7.96
CA LYS A 218 -5.99 8.74 -7.84
C LYS A 218 -6.49 9.67 -6.74
N VAL A 219 -5.65 9.89 -5.74
CA VAL A 219 -6.01 10.61 -4.52
C VAL A 219 -4.94 11.65 -4.22
N GLU A 220 -5.33 12.91 -4.18
CA GLU A 220 -4.47 14.03 -3.82
C GLU A 220 -4.94 14.61 -2.50
N GLY A 221 -4.13 14.43 -1.45
CA GLY A 221 -4.36 15.06 -0.16
C GLY A 221 -3.90 16.51 -0.15
N GLN A 222 -4.39 17.27 0.82
CA GLN A 222 -3.87 18.59 1.17
C GLN A 222 -3.41 18.60 2.64
N ILE A 223 -2.89 17.48 3.14
CA ILE A 223 -2.47 17.36 4.54
C ILE A 223 -1.23 18.22 4.78
N THR A 224 -1.25 19.05 5.81
CA THR A 224 -0.11 19.89 6.17
C THR A 224 0.83 19.19 7.16
N PRO A 225 2.12 19.60 7.27
CA PRO A 225 3.06 19.10 8.29
C PRO A 225 2.69 19.42 9.76
N SER A 226 1.56 20.07 9.98
CA SER A 226 1.02 20.46 11.28
C SER A 226 -0.42 19.99 11.38
N GLY A 227 -0.83 19.45 12.53
CA GLY A 227 -2.20 18.96 12.73
C GLY A 227 -2.27 17.45 12.90
N SER A 228 -3.34 16.83 12.39
CA SER A 228 -3.60 15.40 12.57
C SER A 228 -3.11 14.58 11.36
N PRO A 229 -2.63 13.34 11.57
CA PRO A 229 -2.37 12.39 10.51
C PRO A 229 -3.64 12.10 9.70
N GLY A 230 -3.50 12.00 8.38
CA GLY A 230 -4.59 11.61 7.48
C GLY A 230 -4.08 10.75 6.33
N TYR A 231 -4.60 9.54 6.19
CA TYR A 231 -4.18 8.60 5.15
C TYR A 231 -5.04 8.71 3.89
N ALA A 232 -4.49 8.42 2.71
CA ALA A 232 -5.29 8.35 1.49
C ALA A 232 -6.33 7.22 1.60
N ILE A 233 -5.89 6.06 2.09
CA ILE A 233 -6.77 4.97 2.49
C ILE A 233 -6.50 4.59 3.95
N PHE A 234 -7.55 4.59 4.76
CA PHE A 234 -7.54 4.13 6.14
C PHE A 234 -8.55 3.00 6.36
N ALA A 235 -8.06 1.78 6.54
CA ALA A 235 -8.89 0.65 6.92
C ALA A 235 -8.72 0.33 8.40
N ARG A 236 -9.82 0.32 9.15
CA ARG A 236 -9.86 -0.06 10.55
C ARG A 236 -10.86 -1.17 10.78
N GLU A 237 -10.48 -2.12 11.64
CA GLU A 237 -11.38 -3.17 12.14
C GLU A 237 -12.14 -3.88 11.00
N SER A 238 -11.45 -4.07 9.88
CA SER A 238 -12.00 -4.56 8.62
C SER A 238 -11.46 -5.94 8.32
N LYS A 239 -12.21 -6.76 7.57
CA LYS A 239 -11.81 -8.12 7.19
C LYS A 239 -11.80 -8.24 5.65
N ASP A 240 -11.09 -9.21 5.05
CA ASP A 240 -10.82 -9.45 3.59
C ASP A 240 -10.93 -8.21 2.67
N SER A 241 -10.31 -7.09 3.07
CA SER A 241 -10.31 -5.86 2.27
C SER A 241 -9.35 -5.99 1.08
N TYR A 242 -9.74 -5.43 -0.07
CA TYR A 242 -8.93 -5.45 -1.29
C TYR A 242 -8.70 -4.04 -1.81
N ILE A 243 -7.43 -3.64 -1.90
CA ILE A 243 -7.00 -2.35 -2.42
C ILE A 243 -6.01 -2.62 -3.56
N ASN A 244 -6.27 -2.10 -4.75
CA ASN A 244 -5.46 -2.39 -5.93
C ASN A 244 -5.32 -1.18 -6.86
N GLY A 245 -4.11 -0.71 -7.14
CA GLY A 245 -3.92 0.44 -7.99
C GLY A 245 -4.30 1.74 -7.27
N LEU A 246 -3.44 2.21 -6.37
CA LEU A 246 -3.60 3.51 -5.73
C LEU A 246 -2.46 4.43 -6.15
N HIS A 247 -2.78 5.61 -6.68
CA HIS A 247 -1.84 6.72 -6.78
C HIS A 247 -2.19 7.76 -5.72
N SER A 248 -1.34 7.91 -4.71
CA SER A 248 -1.53 8.84 -3.60
C SER A 248 -0.43 9.89 -3.56
N THR A 249 -0.84 11.16 -3.47
CA THR A 249 0.06 12.30 -3.23
C THR A 249 -0.38 13.07 -1.99
N GLN A 250 0.57 13.66 -1.25
CA GLN A 250 0.31 14.66 -0.18
C GLN A 250 -0.64 14.21 0.96
N ALA A 251 -0.85 12.91 1.12
CA ALA A 251 -1.43 12.33 2.34
C ALA A 251 -0.33 12.06 3.37
N THR A 252 -0.69 11.87 4.63
CA THR A 252 0.25 11.45 5.68
C THR A 252 0.81 10.05 5.43
N GLY A 253 0.03 9.20 4.76
CA GLY A 253 0.52 7.98 4.16
C GLY A 253 -0.47 7.42 3.14
N ALA A 254 -0.02 6.49 2.30
CA ALA A 254 -0.86 5.97 1.23
C ALA A 254 -1.92 5.00 1.76
N VAL A 255 -1.50 3.92 2.45
CA VAL A 255 -2.43 2.93 3.01
C VAL A 255 -2.09 2.63 4.46
N SER A 256 -3.09 2.77 5.33
CA SER A 256 -3.03 2.41 6.73
C SER A 256 -4.06 1.33 7.05
N LEU A 257 -3.59 0.23 7.63
CA LEU A 257 -4.39 -0.92 8.03
C LEU A 257 -4.29 -1.10 9.55
N ASN A 258 -5.39 -0.88 10.26
CA ASN A 258 -5.44 -0.96 11.72
C ASN A 258 -6.42 -2.05 12.17
N SER A 259 -5.94 -3.01 12.95
CA SER A 259 -6.74 -4.13 13.47
C SER A 259 -7.53 -4.87 12.38
N THR A 260 -6.95 -4.97 11.18
CA THR A 260 -7.56 -5.68 10.04
C THR A 260 -7.22 -7.17 10.06
N ASP A 261 -8.09 -8.01 9.50
CA ASP A 261 -7.88 -9.45 9.36
C ASP A 261 -8.18 -9.91 7.92
N GLY A 262 -7.16 -10.31 7.16
CA GLY A 262 -7.32 -10.52 5.73
C GLY A 262 -7.32 -9.18 5.01
N ALA A 263 -6.16 -8.74 4.53
CA ALA A 263 -6.08 -7.56 3.69
C ALA A 263 -5.09 -7.82 2.57
N ILE A 264 -5.47 -7.43 1.35
CA ILE A 264 -4.58 -7.47 0.19
C ILE A 264 -4.49 -6.04 -0.35
N VAL A 265 -3.26 -5.53 -0.40
CA VAL A 265 -2.93 -4.21 -0.95
C VAL A 265 -1.95 -4.42 -2.08
N ARG A 266 -2.29 -3.89 -3.26
CA ARG A 266 -1.48 -4.05 -4.48
C ARG A 266 -1.32 -2.77 -5.27
N ASP A 267 -0.19 -2.68 -5.97
CA ASP A 267 0.11 -1.67 -6.98
C ASP A 267 -0.12 -0.24 -6.45
N VAL A 268 0.66 0.14 -5.45
CA VAL A 268 0.53 1.45 -4.80
C VAL A 268 1.70 2.36 -5.17
N TRP A 269 1.39 3.58 -5.56
CA TRP A 269 2.31 4.69 -5.66
C TRP A 269 2.05 5.67 -4.53
N ALA A 270 3.06 5.87 -3.69
CA ALA A 270 3.03 6.80 -2.56
C ALA A 270 4.06 7.90 -2.82
N ARG A 271 3.57 9.11 -3.12
CA ARG A 271 4.42 10.25 -3.49
C ARG A 271 4.22 11.40 -2.50
N ASN A 272 5.30 12.07 -2.13
CA ASN A 272 5.25 13.28 -1.30
C ASN A 272 4.42 13.12 -0.02
N THR A 273 4.56 11.96 0.64
CA THR A 273 3.85 11.69 1.89
C THR A 273 4.29 12.65 2.98
N VAL A 274 3.35 13.10 3.79
CA VAL A 274 3.57 14.13 4.81
C VAL A 274 3.83 13.49 6.17
N TYR A 275 4.83 13.99 6.87
CA TYR A 275 5.15 13.62 8.25
C TYR A 275 4.74 14.77 9.17
N HIS A 276 4.46 14.46 10.43
CA HIS A 276 4.06 15.41 11.45
C HIS A 276 5.13 15.40 12.55
N PRO A 277 6.08 16.35 12.55
CA PRO A 277 7.20 16.35 13.49
C PRO A 277 6.76 16.43 14.96
N GLY A 278 5.68 17.17 15.25
CA GLY A 278 5.15 17.30 16.61
C GLY A 278 4.48 16.03 17.15
N LEU A 279 4.02 15.14 16.27
CA LEU A 279 3.37 13.87 16.64
C LEU A 279 4.29 12.65 16.43
N VAL A 280 5.42 12.85 15.74
CA VAL A 280 6.33 11.78 15.32
C VAL A 280 5.60 10.71 14.48
N ALA A 281 4.61 11.13 13.70
CA ALA A 281 3.72 10.27 12.93
C ALA A 281 3.65 10.71 11.46
N GLY A 282 3.49 9.76 10.55
CA GLY A 282 3.37 10.01 9.11
C GLY A 282 4.63 9.84 8.28
N GLY A 283 4.45 10.08 6.98
CA GLY A 283 5.43 9.82 5.94
C GLY A 283 5.47 8.36 5.53
N TYR A 284 4.32 7.68 5.41
CA TYR A 284 4.25 6.22 5.25
C TYR A 284 3.78 5.80 3.85
N GLY A 285 4.46 4.83 3.23
CA GLY A 285 3.89 4.09 2.11
C GLY A 285 2.79 3.16 2.62
N PHE A 286 3.20 2.08 3.28
CA PHE A 286 2.31 1.17 3.99
C PHE A 286 2.49 1.27 5.51
N LEU A 287 1.37 1.32 6.23
CA LEU A 287 1.31 1.21 7.68
C LEU A 287 0.37 0.06 8.07
N THR A 288 0.84 -0.80 8.96
CA THR A 288 -0.02 -1.77 9.65
C THR A 288 0.03 -1.55 11.16
N ALA A 289 -1.06 -1.77 11.88
CA ALA A 289 -1.07 -1.82 13.33
C ALA A 289 -2.00 -2.94 13.81
N GLY A 290 -1.44 -3.97 14.44
CA GLY A 290 -2.23 -5.09 14.98
C GLY A 290 -3.00 -5.89 13.92
N THR A 291 -2.48 -5.95 12.70
CA THR A 291 -3.17 -6.62 11.58
C THR A 291 -2.89 -8.12 11.54
N LYS A 292 -3.74 -8.88 10.85
CA LYS A 292 -3.60 -10.32 10.65
C LYS A 292 -3.78 -10.67 9.18
N ASN A 293 -3.05 -11.69 8.71
CA ASN A 293 -3.24 -12.29 7.39
C ASN A 293 -3.21 -11.23 6.27
N THR A 294 -2.13 -10.45 6.22
CA THR A 294 -2.01 -9.27 5.36
C THR A 294 -0.97 -9.50 4.26
N ILE A 295 -1.31 -9.16 3.02
CA ILE A 295 -0.41 -9.13 1.87
C ILE A 295 -0.33 -7.70 1.35
N MET A 296 0.89 -7.20 1.22
CA MET A 296 1.23 -5.91 0.62
C MET A 296 2.24 -6.19 -0.49
N ASP A 297 1.87 -5.92 -1.73
CA ASP A 297 2.61 -6.35 -2.91
C ASP A 297 2.60 -5.27 -4.00
N GLY A 298 3.77 -4.68 -4.28
CA GLY A 298 3.86 -3.57 -5.22
C GLY A 298 3.71 -2.22 -4.54
N LEU A 299 4.84 -1.62 -4.18
CA LEU A 299 4.91 -0.24 -3.68
C LEU A 299 6.00 0.55 -4.40
N GLN A 300 5.63 1.71 -4.90
CA GLN A 300 6.51 2.74 -5.44
C GLN A 300 6.46 3.95 -4.52
N PHE A 301 7.45 4.05 -3.63
CA PHE A 301 7.55 5.11 -2.63
C PHE A 301 8.59 6.15 -3.06
N ASN A 302 8.22 7.42 -3.04
CA ASN A 302 9.18 8.51 -3.25
C ASN A 302 9.02 9.58 -2.16
N ALA A 303 10.15 9.96 -1.57
CA ALA A 303 10.26 11.02 -0.59
C ALA A 303 11.27 12.08 -1.05
N GLU A 304 10.77 13.23 -1.49
CA GLU A 304 11.56 14.39 -1.93
C GLU A 304 11.85 15.38 -0.78
N ALA A 305 12.76 16.33 -1.00
CA ALA A 305 12.99 17.44 -0.08
C ALA A 305 11.68 18.25 0.17
N GLY A 306 11.46 18.74 1.40
CA GLY A 306 10.25 19.50 1.78
C GLY A 306 9.03 18.65 2.15
N TYR A 307 8.86 17.47 1.54
CA TYR A 307 7.79 16.51 1.86
C TYR A 307 8.38 15.34 2.63
N ILE A 308 8.19 15.36 3.94
CA ILE A 308 8.92 14.59 4.95
C ILE A 308 8.56 13.08 5.02
N GLY A 309 8.39 12.42 3.87
CA GLY A 309 8.25 10.97 3.76
C GLY A 309 9.37 10.22 4.50
N ARG A 310 9.00 9.18 5.26
CA ARG A 310 9.86 8.45 6.19
C ARG A 310 10.02 6.98 5.84
N HIS A 311 8.94 6.22 5.89
CA HIS A 311 8.96 4.77 5.85
C HIS A 311 8.20 4.28 4.64
N MET A 312 8.87 3.51 3.78
CA MET A 312 8.20 2.78 2.73
C MET A 312 7.26 1.73 3.35
N LEU A 313 7.71 1.05 4.40
CA LEU A 313 6.91 0.09 5.17
C LEU A 313 7.03 0.35 6.67
N TYR A 314 5.90 0.39 7.36
CA TYR A 314 5.82 0.41 8.81
C TYR A 314 4.90 -0.71 9.33
N ILE A 315 5.51 -1.74 9.93
CA ILE A 315 4.80 -2.73 10.75
C ILE A 315 4.78 -2.22 12.19
N SER A 316 3.65 -1.68 12.62
CA SER A 316 3.44 -1.07 13.94
C SER A 316 2.62 -1.98 14.86
N THR A 317 2.34 -1.47 16.05
CA THR A 317 1.55 -2.14 17.08
C THR A 317 0.26 -1.39 17.35
N GLN A 318 -0.79 -2.12 17.70
CA GLN A 318 -2.03 -1.56 18.21
C GLN A 318 -1.99 -1.56 19.75
N SER A 319 -2.25 -0.42 20.37
CA SER A 319 -2.41 -0.34 21.83
C SER A 319 -3.69 -1.04 22.28
N ARG A 320 -3.60 -1.81 23.35
CA ARG A 320 -4.74 -2.47 24.01
C ARG A 320 -5.16 -1.71 25.26
N THR A 321 -6.40 -1.92 25.68
CA THR A 321 -6.96 -1.33 26.92
C THR A 321 -6.29 -1.82 28.19
N ASP A 322 -5.66 -3.00 28.15
CA ASP A 322 -4.90 -3.61 29.26
C ASP A 322 -3.46 -3.06 29.38
N GLY A 323 -3.10 -2.04 28.57
CA GLY A 323 -1.77 -1.46 28.54
C GLY A 323 -0.73 -2.27 27.77
N SER A 324 -1.10 -3.43 27.22
CA SER A 324 -0.24 -4.21 26.33
C SER A 324 -0.43 -3.83 24.86
N TYR A 325 0.29 -4.50 23.96
CA TYR A 325 0.30 -4.19 22.53
C TYR A 325 -0.02 -5.43 21.69
N ASP A 326 -0.94 -5.29 20.75
CA ASP A 326 -1.17 -6.27 19.69
C ASP A 326 -0.22 -5.99 18.52
N GLY A 327 0.59 -6.99 18.18
CA GLY A 327 1.49 -6.94 17.03
C GLY A 327 0.82 -7.45 15.77
N SER A 328 1.36 -7.09 14.60
CA SER A 328 0.90 -7.65 13.34
C SER A 328 1.33 -9.11 13.20
N LYS A 329 0.51 -9.94 12.52
CA LYS A 329 0.75 -11.37 12.38
C LYS A 329 0.46 -11.87 10.97
N ASN A 330 1.28 -12.81 10.47
CA ASN A 330 1.14 -13.39 9.14
C ASN A 330 1.12 -12.28 8.07
N THR A 331 2.20 -11.51 8.02
CA THR A 331 2.33 -10.35 7.13
C THR A 331 3.32 -10.66 6.01
N ILE A 332 2.92 -10.44 4.76
CA ILE A 332 3.80 -10.48 3.60
C ILE A 332 3.90 -9.06 3.03
N ALA A 333 5.12 -8.55 2.89
CA ALA A 333 5.41 -7.29 2.22
C ALA A 333 6.46 -7.53 1.13
N THR A 334 6.11 -7.29 -0.13
CA THR A 334 7.01 -7.62 -1.25
C THR A 334 6.87 -6.70 -2.45
N ASN A 335 7.85 -6.76 -3.36
CA ASN A 335 7.94 -5.97 -4.58
C ASN A 335 7.85 -4.46 -4.30
N MET A 336 8.76 -3.95 -3.47
CA MET A 336 8.73 -2.56 -3.01
C MET A 336 9.98 -1.79 -3.43
N VAL A 337 9.81 -0.59 -3.96
CA VAL A 337 10.90 0.33 -4.33
C VAL A 337 10.68 1.65 -3.62
N GLY A 338 11.68 2.11 -2.90
CA GLY A 338 11.69 3.37 -2.18
C GLY A 338 12.89 4.21 -2.57
N GLU A 339 12.62 5.48 -2.89
CA GLU A 339 13.64 6.47 -3.22
C GLU A 339 13.52 7.68 -2.28
N TRP A 340 14.65 8.10 -1.72
CA TRP A 340 14.79 9.30 -0.90
C TRP A 340 15.78 10.24 -1.57
N THR A 341 15.31 11.42 -1.94
CA THR A 341 16.13 12.43 -2.64
C THR A 341 16.38 13.63 -1.74
N ASP A 342 17.64 14.02 -1.61
CA ASP A 342 18.10 15.22 -0.88
C ASP A 342 17.51 15.38 0.53
N LYS A 343 17.53 14.30 1.32
CA LYS A 343 17.03 14.28 2.70
C LYS A 343 18.10 14.61 3.72
N ASP A 344 17.85 15.61 4.56
CA ASP A 344 18.73 16.06 5.68
C ASP A 344 17.97 16.12 7.02
N ASP A 345 17.18 15.10 7.34
CA ASP A 345 16.36 15.05 8.57
C ASP A 345 16.58 13.74 9.35
N ARG A 346 16.07 13.62 10.58
CA ARG A 346 16.27 12.50 11.51
C ARG A 346 15.39 11.26 11.25
N ASN A 347 16.00 10.09 11.46
CA ASN A 347 15.38 8.77 11.68
C ASN A 347 14.31 8.33 10.64
N MET A 348 14.70 8.31 9.36
CA MET A 348 13.88 7.88 8.22
C MET A 348 14.30 6.49 7.75
N HIS A 349 13.99 5.48 8.55
CA HIS A 349 14.18 4.09 8.16
C HIS A 349 13.40 3.76 6.89
N VAL A 350 14.03 3.15 5.88
CA VAL A 350 13.32 2.52 4.74
C VAL A 350 12.14 1.69 5.26
N MET A 351 12.40 0.89 6.28
CA MET A 351 11.38 0.07 6.94
C MET A 351 11.47 0.14 8.44
N ASN A 352 10.31 0.18 9.09
CA ASN A 352 10.19 0.12 10.52
C ASN A 352 9.36 -1.09 10.95
N ILE A 353 9.94 -1.97 11.77
CA ILE A 353 9.33 -3.22 12.19
C ILE A 353 9.24 -3.23 13.72
N ARG A 354 8.03 -3.33 14.24
CA ARG A 354 7.76 -3.51 15.67
C ARG A 354 7.21 -4.90 15.93
N LYS A 355 6.76 -5.13 17.18
CA LYS A 355 6.18 -6.40 17.64
C LYS A 355 5.34 -7.04 16.55
N SER A 356 5.78 -8.20 16.10
CA SER A 356 5.14 -8.94 15.01
C SER A 356 5.53 -10.41 15.07
N ASP A 357 4.68 -11.26 14.48
CA ASP A 357 4.85 -12.71 14.45
C ASP A 357 4.63 -13.23 13.03
N HIS A 358 5.61 -13.97 12.49
CA HIS A 358 5.59 -14.50 11.12
C HIS A 358 5.42 -13.42 10.04
N SER A 359 6.46 -12.60 9.86
CA SER A 359 6.52 -11.64 8.74
C SER A 359 7.48 -12.10 7.66
N ILE A 360 7.09 -11.96 6.39
CA ILE A 360 7.97 -12.10 5.23
C ILE A 360 8.09 -10.74 4.57
N ILE A 361 9.29 -10.20 4.56
CA ILE A 361 9.62 -8.92 3.90
C ILE A 361 10.68 -9.23 2.86
N SER A 362 10.34 -9.09 1.59
CA SER A 362 11.26 -9.51 0.53
C SER A 362 11.12 -8.77 -0.78
N GLN A 363 12.15 -8.82 -1.64
CA GLN A 363 12.14 -8.18 -2.96
C GLN A 363 11.92 -6.67 -2.82
N PHE A 364 12.91 -6.00 -2.22
CA PHE A 364 12.82 -4.56 -1.97
C PHE A 364 14.09 -3.81 -2.34
N ILE A 365 13.92 -2.54 -2.69
CA ILE A 365 15.01 -1.59 -2.88
C ILE A 365 14.71 -0.36 -2.03
N GLY A 366 15.68 0.07 -1.22
CA GLY A 366 15.66 1.37 -0.57
C GLY A 366 16.91 2.16 -0.94
N ASP A 367 16.77 3.30 -1.60
CA ASP A 367 17.88 4.10 -2.12
C ASP A 367 17.86 5.54 -1.59
N GLY A 368 18.98 6.00 -1.05
CA GLY A 368 19.18 7.38 -0.58
C GLY A 368 18.65 7.69 0.83
N SER A 369 18.09 6.71 1.52
CA SER A 369 17.59 6.88 2.90
C SER A 369 18.73 7.14 3.89
N ASN A 370 18.43 7.78 5.03
CA ASN A 370 19.42 7.96 6.10
C ASN A 370 19.56 6.75 7.04
N SER A 371 18.69 5.74 6.89
CA SER A 371 18.70 4.51 7.66
C SER A 371 17.89 3.45 6.91
N GLY A 372 18.32 2.20 6.94
CA GLY A 372 17.68 1.09 6.24
C GLY A 372 16.52 0.50 7.03
N ILE A 373 16.67 -0.74 7.47
CA ILE A 373 15.64 -1.47 8.22
C ILE A 373 15.89 -1.31 9.71
N SER A 374 14.87 -0.89 10.46
CA SER A 374 14.91 -0.90 11.92
C SER A 374 13.88 -1.83 12.53
N VAL A 375 14.33 -2.60 13.51
CA VAL A 375 13.54 -3.50 14.34
C VAL A 375 13.52 -2.93 15.76
N PHE A 376 12.38 -2.37 16.15
CA PHE A 376 12.15 -1.80 17.47
C PHE A 376 11.34 -2.76 18.34
N THR A 377 11.94 -3.19 19.45
CA THR A 377 11.36 -4.20 20.35
C THR A 377 10.71 -3.60 21.60
N GLU A 378 10.57 -2.27 21.66
CA GLU A 378 10.01 -1.52 22.79
C GLU A 378 8.62 -2.02 23.25
N ASN A 379 7.82 -2.51 22.30
CA ASN A 379 6.43 -2.93 22.52
C ASN A 379 6.26 -4.46 22.56
N GLY A 380 7.34 -5.23 22.42
CA GLY A 380 7.32 -6.69 22.42
C GLY A 380 8.29 -7.31 21.41
N ASN A 381 8.42 -8.64 21.46
CA ASN A 381 9.30 -9.39 20.58
C ASN A 381 8.88 -9.31 19.11
N VAL A 382 9.87 -9.40 18.23
CA VAL A 382 9.69 -9.69 16.80
C VAL A 382 10.08 -11.14 16.57
N LEU A 383 9.13 -11.96 16.11
CA LEU A 383 9.27 -13.41 16.09
C LEU A 383 9.24 -13.94 14.67
N ASN A 384 10.11 -14.92 14.40
CA ASN A 384 10.00 -15.85 13.28
C ASN A 384 9.81 -15.17 11.92
N SER A 385 10.61 -14.13 11.65
CA SER A 385 10.48 -13.29 10.47
C SER A 385 11.59 -13.53 9.45
N LEU A 386 11.25 -13.43 8.17
CA LEU A 386 12.17 -13.51 7.04
C LEU A 386 12.32 -12.12 6.42
N ILE A 387 13.53 -11.60 6.39
CA ILE A 387 13.88 -10.36 5.70
C ILE A 387 14.89 -10.73 4.62
N SER A 388 14.51 -10.62 3.34
CA SER A 388 15.35 -11.20 2.29
C SER A 388 15.29 -10.55 0.91
N ASN A 389 16.30 -10.81 0.09
CA ASN A 389 16.34 -10.39 -1.32
C ASN A 389 16.14 -8.89 -1.47
N GLY A 390 17.01 -8.11 -0.81
CA GLY A 390 16.86 -6.67 -0.69
C GLY A 390 18.14 -5.90 -1.00
N ILE A 391 17.99 -4.70 -1.55
CA ILE A 391 19.08 -3.73 -1.75
C ILE A 391 18.81 -2.53 -0.85
N LEU A 392 19.81 -2.14 -0.07
CA LEU A 392 19.76 -0.97 0.80
C LEU A 392 20.96 -0.09 0.53
N ARG A 393 20.73 1.08 -0.05
CA ARG A 393 21.71 2.16 -0.13
C ARG A 393 21.36 3.24 0.89
N VAL A 394 22.20 3.35 1.90
CA VAL A 394 22.00 4.20 3.08
C VAL A 394 23.11 5.22 3.18
N GLU A 395 22.71 6.48 3.38
CA GLU A 395 23.62 7.62 3.39
C GLU A 395 23.68 8.28 4.77
N SER A 396 24.88 8.42 5.30
CA SER A 396 25.10 9.17 6.55
C SER A 396 25.06 10.67 6.25
N TYR A 397 24.11 11.39 6.84
CA TYR A 397 23.77 12.77 6.45
C TYR A 397 24.16 13.86 7.47
N GLY A 398 24.54 13.48 8.70
CA GLY A 398 24.81 14.48 9.75
C GLY A 398 25.75 13.98 10.84
N ALA A 399 26.53 14.90 11.41
CA ALA A 399 27.47 14.60 12.48
C ALA A 399 26.76 14.01 13.72
N GLY A 400 27.36 12.95 14.29
CA GLY A 400 26.87 12.30 15.50
C GLY A 400 25.66 11.37 15.32
N ILE A 401 25.16 11.18 14.09
CA ILE A 401 24.00 10.32 13.82
C ILE A 401 24.46 9.09 13.05
N ILE A 402 24.28 7.91 13.66
CA ILE A 402 24.69 6.64 13.05
C ILE A 402 23.65 6.21 12.01
N ALA A 403 24.11 6.05 10.77
CA ALA A 403 23.30 5.54 9.66
C ALA A 403 23.47 4.02 9.57
N ARG A 404 22.40 3.28 9.90
CA ARG A 404 22.39 1.81 9.95
C ARG A 404 21.66 1.26 8.75
N ALA A 405 22.21 0.29 8.03
CA ALA A 405 21.41 -0.42 7.01
C ALA A 405 20.46 -1.45 7.64
N PHE A 406 20.88 -2.12 8.71
CA PHE A 406 20.01 -2.95 9.54
C PHE A 406 20.28 -2.65 11.01
N GLY A 407 19.21 -2.35 11.76
CA GLY A 407 19.26 -2.10 13.19
C GLY A 407 18.25 -2.96 13.94
N CYS A 408 18.70 -3.70 14.96
CA CYS A 408 17.81 -4.39 15.89
C CYS A 408 18.31 -4.23 17.33
N GLY A 409 17.53 -3.56 18.16
CA GLY A 409 17.86 -3.36 19.58
C GLY A 409 17.21 -4.39 20.50
N GLU A 410 17.62 -4.36 21.78
CA GLU A 410 16.83 -4.90 22.88
C GLU A 410 16.22 -3.75 23.67
N THR A 411 14.97 -3.89 24.09
CA THR A 411 14.34 -2.95 25.02
C THR A 411 13.43 -3.73 25.96
N ASN A 412 13.55 -3.49 27.27
CA ASN A 412 12.77 -4.17 28.31
C ASN A 412 12.85 -5.72 28.23
N GLY A 413 14.00 -6.27 27.79
CA GLY A 413 14.19 -7.71 27.59
C GLY A 413 13.58 -8.27 26.29
N TYR A 414 12.84 -7.47 25.53
CA TYR A 414 12.29 -7.87 24.24
C TYR A 414 13.31 -7.77 23.12
N ARG A 415 13.28 -8.75 22.21
CA ARG A 415 14.28 -8.95 21.15
C ARG A 415 13.67 -9.56 19.90
N MET A 416 14.44 -9.57 18.82
CA MET A 416 14.12 -10.37 17.63
C MET A 416 14.59 -11.81 17.83
N ILE A 417 13.71 -12.78 17.57
CA ILE A 417 13.94 -14.20 17.83
C ILE A 417 13.56 -15.05 16.63
N GLY A 418 14.33 -16.11 16.34
CA GLY A 418 13.93 -17.16 15.40
C GLY A 418 13.87 -16.69 13.94
N SER A 419 14.60 -15.62 13.61
CA SER A 419 14.44 -14.89 12.35
C SER A 419 15.66 -15.03 11.43
N ARG A 420 15.44 -14.89 10.13
CA ARG A 420 16.50 -14.95 9.12
C ARG A 420 16.55 -13.66 8.30
N ILE A 421 17.74 -13.09 8.25
CA ILE A 421 18.09 -11.93 7.44
C ILE A 421 19.01 -12.45 6.34
N SER A 422 18.61 -12.38 5.07
CA SER A 422 19.37 -13.05 4.02
C SER A 422 19.35 -12.38 2.66
N ASN A 423 20.35 -12.65 1.82
CA ASN A 423 20.41 -12.15 0.44
C ASN A 423 20.24 -10.62 0.37
N LEU A 424 21.00 -9.90 1.21
CA LEU A 424 20.98 -8.44 1.25
C LEU A 424 22.24 -7.88 0.60
N LEU A 425 22.08 -6.87 -0.26
CA LEU A 425 23.15 -5.99 -0.69
C LEU A 425 23.04 -4.68 0.08
N ILE A 426 24.06 -4.37 0.85
CA ILE A 426 24.09 -3.21 1.74
C ILE A 426 25.20 -2.27 1.29
N GLU A 427 24.83 -1.04 0.97
CA GLU A 427 25.74 0.06 0.70
C GLU A 427 25.56 1.13 1.79
N ASN A 428 26.62 1.39 2.56
CA ASN A 428 26.63 2.41 3.59
C ASN A 428 27.76 3.39 3.33
N GLN A 429 27.40 4.61 2.96
CA GLN A 429 28.34 5.64 2.55
C GLN A 429 28.05 6.99 3.20
N PRO A 430 29.06 7.86 3.32
CA PRO A 430 28.81 9.27 3.60
C PRO A 430 27.96 9.92 2.53
N LYS A 431 26.98 10.72 2.95
CA LYS A 431 26.22 11.57 2.03
C LYS A 431 27.19 12.53 1.33
N ASN A 432 27.03 12.67 0.02
CA ASN A 432 27.86 13.53 -0.82
C ASN A 432 29.38 13.27 -0.71
N GLY A 433 29.80 12.10 -0.22
CA GLY A 433 31.22 11.77 -0.03
C GLY A 433 31.91 12.51 1.12
N ASP A 434 31.17 13.06 2.10
CA ASP A 434 31.77 13.72 3.27
C ASP A 434 32.55 12.72 4.16
N ALA A 435 33.86 12.67 4.01
CA ALA A 435 34.73 11.76 4.73
C ALA A 435 34.60 11.85 6.27
N SER A 436 34.16 12.99 6.83
CA SER A 436 33.96 13.15 8.28
C SER A 436 32.82 12.27 8.82
N LEU A 437 31.89 11.86 7.95
CA LEU A 437 30.74 11.01 8.28
C LEU A 437 31.05 9.52 8.12
N GLY A 438 32.23 9.15 7.60
CA GLY A 438 32.61 7.76 7.35
C GLY A 438 32.52 6.85 8.57
N GLY A 439 32.85 7.37 9.75
CA GLY A 439 32.75 6.65 11.03
C GLY A 439 31.32 6.37 11.51
N LEU A 440 30.31 6.96 10.86
CA LEU A 440 28.89 6.81 11.21
C LEU A 440 28.16 5.79 10.31
N CYS A 441 28.87 5.22 9.32
CA CYS A 441 28.33 4.25 8.36
C CYS A 441 28.34 2.84 8.96
N TYR A 442 27.18 2.34 9.40
CA TYR A 442 27.04 1.04 10.05
C TYR A 442 26.23 0.10 9.16
N GLY A 443 26.76 -1.09 8.86
CA GLY A 443 26.04 -2.09 8.06
C GLY A 443 24.89 -2.68 8.87
N LEU A 444 25.19 -3.71 9.66
CA LEU A 444 24.24 -4.40 10.51
C LEU A 444 24.62 -4.21 11.98
N THR A 445 23.68 -3.71 12.77
CA THR A 445 23.78 -3.59 14.24
C THR A 445 22.66 -4.38 14.86
N PHE A 446 22.94 -5.37 15.69
CA PHE A 446 21.87 -6.25 16.19
C PHE A 446 22.11 -6.86 17.58
N THR A 447 21.02 -6.96 18.33
CA THR A 447 20.87 -7.74 19.55
C THR A 447 19.71 -8.71 19.37
N VAL A 448 20.01 -10.01 19.14
CA VAL A 448 19.02 -11.01 18.70
C VAL A 448 19.25 -12.37 19.34
N SER A 449 18.29 -13.29 19.20
CA SER A 449 18.46 -14.67 19.64
C SER A 449 17.95 -15.70 18.64
N ASN A 450 18.65 -16.81 18.45
CA ASN A 450 18.24 -17.87 17.52
C ASN A 450 18.03 -17.33 16.09
N CYS A 451 18.95 -16.50 15.60
CA CYS A 451 18.81 -15.83 14.30
C CYS A 451 19.93 -16.22 13.33
N MET A 452 19.68 -16.04 12.03
CA MET A 452 20.65 -16.30 10.98
C MET A 452 20.81 -15.09 10.06
N PHE A 453 22.07 -14.74 9.77
CA PHE A 453 22.47 -13.75 8.78
C PHE A 453 23.20 -14.48 7.66
N ASP A 454 22.71 -14.40 6.42
CA ASP A 454 23.16 -15.29 5.35
C ASP A 454 23.16 -14.64 3.96
N GLY A 455 24.25 -14.80 3.21
CA GLY A 455 24.31 -14.32 1.82
C GLY A 455 24.28 -12.80 1.74
N ILE A 456 25.02 -12.12 2.61
CA ILE A 456 25.02 -10.65 2.70
C ILE A 456 26.28 -10.09 2.07
N ILE A 457 26.10 -9.08 1.22
CA ILE A 457 27.18 -8.29 0.66
C ILE A 457 27.20 -6.94 1.38
N THR A 458 28.33 -6.60 2.00
CA THR A 458 28.51 -5.29 2.64
C THR A 458 29.52 -4.44 1.88
N LYS A 459 29.07 -3.25 1.49
CA LYS A 459 29.86 -2.16 0.94
C LYS A 459 29.79 -0.99 1.92
N CYS A 460 30.51 -1.12 3.04
CA CYS A 460 30.60 -0.09 4.06
C CYS A 460 31.89 0.72 3.88
N HIS A 461 31.79 2.04 4.05
CA HIS A 461 32.96 2.94 4.13
C HIS A 461 34.06 2.39 5.06
N SER A 462 35.33 2.63 4.75
CA SER A 462 36.52 2.10 5.43
C SER A 462 36.50 2.36 6.94
N ALA A 463 36.19 3.59 7.33
CA ALA A 463 36.02 4.02 8.71
C ALA A 463 34.72 3.52 9.39
N GLY A 464 33.78 2.97 8.61
CA GLY A 464 32.50 2.44 9.08
C GLY A 464 32.61 1.01 9.64
N ARG A 465 31.52 0.52 10.23
CA ARG A 465 31.46 -0.79 10.91
C ARG A 465 30.45 -1.70 10.20
N PRO A 466 30.90 -2.75 9.48
CA PRO A 466 29.96 -3.60 8.76
C PRO A 466 29.07 -4.43 9.69
N PHE A 467 29.62 -5.03 10.74
CA PHE A 467 28.86 -5.80 11.73
C PHE A 467 29.15 -5.33 13.16
N VAL A 468 28.08 -4.98 13.87
CA VAL A 468 28.09 -4.65 15.30
C VAL A 468 27.12 -5.59 16.00
N ILE A 469 27.68 -6.46 16.83
CA ILE A 469 27.00 -7.55 17.50
C ILE A 469 26.82 -7.17 18.96
N GLY A 470 25.58 -6.91 19.35
CA GLY A 470 25.20 -6.67 20.74
C GLY A 470 25.01 -7.93 21.54
N ALA A 471 24.16 -7.88 22.57
CA ALA A 471 23.92 -8.97 23.51
C ALA A 471 23.14 -10.15 22.87
N SER A 472 23.78 -10.80 21.90
CA SER A 472 23.17 -11.79 21.01
C SER A 472 23.50 -13.21 21.43
N THR A 473 22.64 -14.17 21.11
CA THR A 473 22.84 -15.56 21.51
C THR A 473 22.30 -16.52 20.47
N ASP A 474 23.02 -17.61 20.18
CA ASP A 474 22.63 -18.60 19.16
C ASP A 474 22.43 -17.95 17.79
N VAL A 475 23.50 -17.34 17.26
CA VAL A 475 23.45 -16.63 15.97
C VAL A 475 24.43 -17.24 14.98
N SER A 476 23.96 -17.52 13.77
CA SER A 476 24.81 -17.91 12.65
C SER A 476 24.97 -16.76 11.67
N ILE A 477 26.22 -16.43 11.32
CA ILE A 477 26.59 -15.41 10.34
C ILE A 477 27.40 -16.11 9.27
N CYS A 478 26.86 -16.18 8.05
CA CYS A 478 27.47 -17.00 7.00
C CYS A 478 27.31 -16.42 5.61
N ASN A 479 28.17 -16.87 4.69
CA ASN A 479 28.15 -16.48 3.28
C ASN A 479 28.23 -14.94 3.14
N ILE A 480 29.23 -14.34 3.77
CA ILE A 480 29.40 -12.88 3.81
C ILE A 480 30.52 -12.47 2.86
N LEU A 481 30.22 -11.48 2.00
CA LEU A 481 31.21 -10.78 1.20
C LEU A 481 31.25 -9.31 1.61
N ASP A 482 32.32 -8.90 2.27
CA ASP A 482 32.59 -7.49 2.56
C ASP A 482 33.65 -6.96 1.61
N PHE A 483 33.44 -5.74 1.11
CA PHE A 483 34.46 -5.01 0.37
C PHE A 483 34.39 -3.51 0.64
N VAL A 484 35.50 -2.83 0.40
CA VAL A 484 35.64 -1.38 0.53
C VAL A 484 35.98 -0.86 -0.87
N ASP A 485 35.36 0.25 -1.28
CA ASP A 485 35.62 0.83 -2.59
C ASP A 485 37.11 1.13 -2.77
N ALA A 486 37.61 0.91 -3.99
CA ALA A 486 39.03 1.13 -4.29
C ALA A 486 39.46 2.59 -4.11
N SER A 487 38.52 3.54 -4.28
CA SER A 487 38.72 4.96 -4.03
C SER A 487 38.75 5.33 -2.55
N ASP A 488 38.28 4.46 -1.66
CA ASP A 488 38.30 4.68 -0.22
C ASP A 488 39.60 4.16 0.39
N THR A 489 40.57 5.07 0.49
CA THR A 489 41.91 4.81 1.02
C THR A 489 41.99 4.95 2.55
N GLY A 490 40.86 5.09 3.24
CA GLY A 490 40.83 5.28 4.69
C GLY A 490 41.24 4.04 5.50
N GLY A 491 41.52 4.26 6.79
CA GLY A 491 41.86 3.20 7.73
C GLY A 491 40.68 2.25 7.93
N LYS A 492 40.84 1.00 7.51
CA LYS A 492 39.79 -0.02 7.59
C LYS A 492 39.54 -0.44 9.04
N GLN A 493 38.32 -0.22 9.54
CA GLN A 493 37.83 -0.84 10.77
C GLN A 493 37.69 -2.36 10.62
N VAL A 494 37.62 -3.05 11.75
CA VAL A 494 37.37 -4.49 11.82
C VAL A 494 35.99 -4.85 11.23
N LEU A 495 35.85 -6.07 10.73
CA LEU A 495 34.59 -6.58 10.17
C LEU A 495 33.52 -6.77 11.25
N PHE A 496 33.86 -7.47 12.34
CA PHE A 496 32.97 -7.79 13.44
C PHE A 496 33.40 -7.06 14.73
N THR A 497 32.48 -6.27 15.26
CA THR A 497 32.59 -5.63 16.58
C THR A 497 31.61 -6.27 17.54
N PHE A 498 32.06 -6.65 18.73
CA PHE A 498 31.17 -7.04 19.83
C PHE A 498 30.96 -5.87 20.79
N ASP A 499 29.73 -5.34 20.88
CA ASP A 499 29.37 -4.22 21.77
C ASP A 499 28.52 -4.63 22.98
N GLY A 500 28.12 -5.90 23.06
CA GLY A 500 27.40 -6.48 24.19
C GLY A 500 27.72 -7.96 24.37
N ALA A 501 27.27 -8.53 25.49
CA ALA A 501 27.57 -9.92 25.87
C ALA A 501 26.96 -10.92 24.88
N ALA A 502 27.79 -11.45 23.98
CA ALA A 502 27.39 -12.35 22.92
C ALA A 502 27.85 -13.79 23.22
N SER A 503 27.00 -14.77 22.94
CA SER A 503 27.36 -16.18 23.13
C SER A 503 26.88 -17.12 22.04
N ARG A 504 27.64 -18.19 21.76
CA ARG A 504 27.29 -19.20 20.74
C ARG A 504 27.04 -18.56 19.38
N ILE A 505 28.03 -17.80 18.92
CA ILE A 505 28.00 -17.15 17.61
C ILE A 505 28.87 -17.94 16.65
N LYS A 506 28.31 -18.33 15.50
CA LYS A 506 29.00 -19.08 14.47
C LYS A 506 29.28 -18.19 13.26
N PHE A 507 30.52 -18.19 12.80
CA PHE A 507 30.94 -17.55 11.56
C PHE A 507 31.33 -18.61 10.53
N SER A 508 30.87 -18.49 9.29
CA SER A 508 31.30 -19.39 8.22
C SER A 508 31.27 -18.76 6.83
N ASN A 509 32.18 -19.16 5.94
CA ASN A 509 32.30 -18.67 4.58
C ASN A 509 32.29 -17.12 4.51
N ILE A 510 33.29 -16.52 5.16
CA ILE A 510 33.45 -15.06 5.25
C ILE A 510 34.62 -14.61 4.40
N LYS A 511 34.40 -13.63 3.51
CA LYS A 511 35.44 -12.97 2.72
C LYS A 511 35.42 -11.46 2.96
N SER A 512 36.53 -10.90 3.44
CA SER A 512 36.66 -9.47 3.68
C SER A 512 38.12 -9.02 3.56
N PRO A 513 38.39 -7.78 3.11
CA PRO A 513 39.70 -7.14 3.21
C PRO A 513 40.01 -6.58 4.60
N ARG A 514 39.05 -6.60 5.53
CA ARG A 514 39.21 -6.09 6.91
C ARG A 514 39.77 -7.18 7.81
N THR A 515 40.41 -6.79 8.90
CA THR A 515 40.66 -7.71 10.02
C THR A 515 39.33 -8.12 10.62
N PHE A 516 39.21 -9.38 11.03
CA PHE A 516 37.88 -9.92 11.37
C PHE A 516 37.37 -9.41 12.72
N PHE A 517 38.22 -9.34 13.73
CA PHE A 517 37.81 -9.01 15.09
C PHE A 517 38.62 -7.86 15.68
N ASN A 518 37.97 -7.07 16.53
CA ASN A 518 38.65 -6.30 17.54
C ASN A 518 38.91 -7.20 18.76
N ILE A 519 40.18 -7.46 19.06
CA ILE A 519 40.59 -8.41 20.11
C ILE A 519 40.08 -8.00 21.49
N SER A 520 40.15 -6.72 21.86
CA SER A 520 39.73 -6.29 23.20
C SER A 520 38.22 -6.45 23.40
N ASN A 521 37.42 -6.09 22.38
CA ASN A 521 35.98 -6.31 22.41
C ASN A 521 35.62 -7.79 22.41
N LEU A 522 36.30 -8.60 21.60
CA LEU A 522 36.08 -10.05 21.52
C LEU A 522 36.33 -10.71 22.88
N GLN A 523 37.45 -10.40 23.54
CA GLN A 523 37.81 -11.01 24.83
C GLN A 523 36.90 -10.55 25.98
N ALA A 524 36.39 -9.33 25.93
CA ALA A 524 35.51 -8.77 26.97
C ALA A 524 34.06 -9.26 26.84
N ASN A 525 33.56 -9.39 25.61
CA ASN A 525 32.13 -9.49 25.36
C ASN A 525 31.67 -10.82 24.75
N ALA A 526 32.57 -11.65 24.21
CA ALA A 526 32.19 -12.85 23.49
C ALA A 526 32.49 -14.14 24.28
N THR A 527 31.56 -15.10 24.22
CA THR A 527 31.70 -16.45 24.79
C THR A 527 31.33 -17.48 23.74
N ASP A 528 32.12 -18.54 23.59
CA ASP A 528 31.84 -19.64 22.65
C ASP A 528 31.58 -19.18 21.21
N ILE A 529 32.65 -18.81 20.52
CA ILE A 529 32.63 -18.37 19.12
C ILE A 529 33.27 -19.43 18.24
N SER A 530 32.46 -19.97 17.33
CA SER A 530 32.87 -20.97 16.33
C SER A 530 33.15 -20.31 14.98
N VAL A 531 34.22 -20.72 14.31
CA VAL A 531 34.65 -20.18 13.01
C VAL A 531 35.16 -21.30 12.12
N ASP A 532 34.96 -21.22 10.81
CA ASP A 532 35.36 -22.27 9.85
C ASP A 532 36.76 -22.06 9.22
N TRP A 533 37.56 -21.16 9.79
CA TRP A 533 38.95 -20.95 9.39
C TRP A 533 39.91 -21.25 10.54
N ALA A 534 41.11 -21.73 10.20
CA ALA A 534 42.12 -22.03 11.20
C ALA A 534 42.56 -20.76 11.95
N ARG A 535 42.51 -20.82 13.29
CA ARG A 535 43.05 -19.77 14.19
C ARG A 535 44.35 -20.26 14.80
N LYS A 536 45.36 -19.38 14.93
CA LYS A 536 46.72 -19.78 15.32
C LYS A 536 47.30 -18.83 16.37
N ALA A 537 48.10 -19.37 17.27
CA ALA A 537 48.94 -18.61 18.19
C ALA A 537 50.27 -19.37 18.41
N ARG A 538 51.37 -18.63 18.57
CA ARG A 538 52.69 -19.19 18.89
C ARG A 538 53.00 -18.96 20.36
N VAL A 539 53.45 -20.01 21.04
CA VAL A 539 53.93 -19.96 22.42
C VAL A 539 55.44 -20.17 22.41
N ASN A 540 56.17 -19.22 22.98
CA ASN A 540 57.60 -19.33 23.21
C ASN A 540 57.86 -19.37 24.72
N VAL A 541 58.55 -20.42 25.17
CA VAL A 541 58.98 -20.58 26.56
C VAL A 541 60.48 -20.43 26.61
N ASN A 542 61.00 -19.66 27.58
CA ASN A 542 62.42 -19.52 27.84
C ASN A 542 62.66 -19.51 29.36
N SER A 543 63.13 -20.62 29.90
CA SER A 543 63.39 -20.82 31.34
C SER A 543 62.20 -20.39 32.21
N GLY A 544 61.00 -20.83 31.82
CA GLY A 544 59.75 -20.55 32.53
C GLY A 544 59.08 -19.22 32.16
N SER A 545 59.81 -18.28 31.54
CA SER A 545 59.23 -17.07 30.96
C SER A 545 58.47 -17.41 29.68
N VAL A 546 57.26 -16.87 29.50
CA VAL A 546 56.42 -17.16 28.34
C VAL A 546 56.12 -15.90 27.54
N ALA A 547 56.23 -16.00 26.21
CA ALA A 547 55.80 -14.99 25.27
C ALA A 547 54.87 -15.60 24.20
N VAL A 548 53.69 -15.00 24.04
CA VAL A 548 52.71 -15.37 23.00
C VAL A 548 52.85 -14.40 21.83
N SER A 549 52.89 -14.92 20.60
CA SER A 549 52.95 -14.12 19.38
C SER A 549 52.09 -14.72 18.27
N GLY A 550 51.81 -13.95 17.22
CA GLY A 550 51.00 -14.41 16.09
C GLY A 550 49.52 -14.68 16.42
N ASP A 551 49.05 -14.26 17.59
CA ASP A 551 47.69 -14.47 18.07
C ASP A 551 46.74 -13.37 17.58
N SER A 552 46.44 -13.36 16.28
CA SER A 552 45.58 -12.34 15.66
C SER A 552 44.11 -12.43 16.08
N CYS A 553 43.73 -13.50 16.78
CA CYS A 553 42.37 -13.71 17.30
C CYS A 553 42.29 -13.56 18.82
N GLY A 554 43.41 -13.29 19.51
CA GLY A 554 43.46 -13.14 20.96
C GLY A 554 43.03 -14.40 21.73
N LEU A 555 43.38 -15.58 21.22
CA LEU A 555 42.99 -16.90 21.72
C LEU A 555 43.47 -17.19 23.14
N ILE A 556 44.75 -16.90 23.44
CA ILE A 556 45.41 -17.37 24.67
C ILE A 556 45.27 -16.32 25.77
N SER A 557 44.67 -16.72 26.90
CA SER A 557 44.49 -15.86 28.07
C SER A 557 45.66 -15.93 29.05
N ASN A 558 46.24 -17.12 29.21
CA ASN A 558 47.38 -17.34 30.07
C ASN A 558 48.15 -18.58 29.64
N VAL A 559 49.47 -18.61 29.91
CA VAL A 559 50.28 -19.81 29.80
C VAL A 559 51.09 -19.97 31.08
N ALA A 560 50.90 -21.08 31.78
CA ALA A 560 51.64 -21.42 32.97
C ALA A 560 52.60 -22.58 32.68
N THR A 561 53.84 -22.47 33.17
CA THR A 561 54.81 -23.57 33.10
C THR A 561 55.04 -24.14 34.50
N THR A 562 55.11 -25.46 34.60
CA THR A 562 55.42 -26.18 35.84
C THR A 562 56.62 -27.09 35.62
N ALA A 563 57.01 -27.86 36.63
CA ALA A 563 58.07 -28.86 36.47
C ALA A 563 57.68 -30.03 35.55
N SER A 564 56.38 -30.27 35.32
CA SER A 564 55.87 -31.45 34.58
C SER A 564 55.06 -31.11 33.32
N SER A 565 54.53 -29.90 33.21
CA SER A 565 53.64 -29.52 32.10
C SER A 565 53.66 -28.03 31.78
N ILE A 566 53.19 -27.71 30.58
CA ILE A 566 52.77 -26.37 30.15
C ILE A 566 51.24 -26.38 30.09
N VAL A 567 50.58 -25.45 30.78
CA VAL A 567 49.12 -25.29 30.75
C VAL A 567 48.79 -24.01 29.98
N VAL A 568 48.16 -24.16 28.83
CA VAL A 568 47.66 -23.05 28.03
C VAL A 568 46.18 -22.87 28.30
N ALA A 569 45.80 -21.72 28.84
CA ALA A 569 44.41 -21.33 29.05
C ALA A 569 43.96 -20.41 27.90
N PHE A 570 42.74 -20.63 27.43
CA PHE A 570 42.13 -19.84 26.37
C PHE A 570 41.17 -18.78 26.92
N HIS A 571 40.87 -17.75 26.14
CA HIS A 571 39.83 -16.77 26.45
C HIS A 571 38.42 -17.38 26.32
N ASN A 572 37.44 -16.75 26.97
CA ASN A 572 36.04 -17.22 27.00
C ASN A 572 35.40 -17.37 25.61
N HIS A 573 35.82 -16.59 24.63
CA HIS A 573 35.30 -16.69 23.27
C HIS A 573 35.76 -17.96 22.54
N VAL A 574 36.81 -18.65 23.02
CA VAL A 574 37.21 -19.95 22.46
C VAL A 574 36.25 -21.02 23.00
N THR A 575 35.73 -21.87 22.14
CA THR A 575 34.85 -22.99 22.54
C THR A 575 35.67 -24.11 23.16
N GLN A 576 35.04 -24.93 24.00
CA GLN A 576 35.69 -26.17 24.48
C GLN A 576 35.99 -27.13 23.33
N GLU A 577 35.09 -27.22 22.34
CA GLU A 577 35.23 -28.09 21.16
C GLU A 577 36.49 -27.75 20.35
N ALA A 578 36.78 -26.45 20.14
CA ALA A 578 38.01 -26.04 19.48
C ALA A 578 39.28 -26.42 20.27
N VAL A 579 39.22 -26.41 21.61
CA VAL A 579 40.34 -26.81 22.47
C VAL A 579 40.55 -28.33 22.43
N ASP A 580 39.47 -29.11 22.41
CA ASP A 580 39.54 -30.57 22.29
C ASP A 580 40.12 -31.00 20.92
N GLY A 581 39.83 -30.24 19.86
CA GLY A 581 40.38 -30.43 18.52
C GLY A 581 41.73 -29.74 18.25
N ALA A 582 42.37 -29.15 19.27
CA ALA A 582 43.57 -28.34 19.08
C ALA A 582 44.78 -29.15 18.60
N LEU A 583 45.50 -28.63 17.61
CA LEU A 583 46.76 -29.19 17.13
C LEU A 583 47.95 -28.41 17.70
N VAL A 584 48.85 -29.10 18.39
CA VAL A 584 50.14 -28.55 18.84
C VAL A 584 51.23 -28.95 17.84
N ARG A 585 51.85 -27.95 17.19
CA ARG A 585 52.91 -28.17 16.21
C ARG A 585 54.22 -27.63 16.73
N ALA A 586 55.23 -28.48 16.76
CA ALA A 586 56.58 -28.08 17.16
C ALA A 586 57.13 -26.99 16.23
N ALA A 587 57.61 -25.89 16.82
CA ALA A 587 58.39 -24.86 16.14
C ALA A 587 59.88 -24.89 16.57
N SER A 588 60.22 -25.69 17.58
CA SER A 588 61.58 -26.09 17.98
C SER A 588 61.76 -27.61 17.84
N GLY A 589 62.96 -28.13 18.12
CA GLY A 589 63.27 -29.57 18.01
C GLY A 589 62.62 -30.48 19.07
N ASN A 590 61.67 -30.00 19.87
CA ASN A 590 61.02 -30.77 20.91
C ASN A 590 59.71 -31.41 20.43
N GLN A 591 59.30 -32.47 21.10
CA GLN A 591 58.00 -33.11 20.91
C GLN A 591 57.04 -32.62 22.00
N PHE A 592 55.80 -32.35 21.61
CA PHE A 592 54.76 -31.82 22.49
C PHE A 592 53.57 -32.78 22.47
N VAL A 593 53.17 -33.26 23.65
CA VAL A 593 52.07 -34.21 23.80
C VAL A 593 50.98 -33.55 24.63
N VAL A 594 49.78 -33.44 24.07
CA VAL A 594 48.60 -32.99 24.79
C VAL A 594 48.15 -34.12 25.73
N THR A 595 48.15 -33.86 27.03
CA THR A 595 47.79 -34.86 28.05
C THR A 595 46.38 -34.67 28.58
N GLU A 596 45.83 -33.46 28.48
CA GLU A 596 44.50 -33.14 28.99
C GLU A 596 43.90 -31.92 28.26
N THR A 597 42.59 -32.00 27.98
CA THR A 597 41.76 -30.87 27.53
C THR A 597 40.55 -30.75 28.44
N ASN A 598 40.45 -29.67 29.20
CA ASN A 598 39.28 -29.38 30.04
C ASN A 598 39.18 -27.89 30.32
N SER A 599 37.99 -27.39 30.64
CA SER A 599 37.79 -26.02 31.15
C SER A 599 38.47 -24.92 30.31
N LYS A 600 38.46 -25.08 28.98
CA LYS A 600 39.15 -24.23 27.99
C LYS A 600 40.65 -24.12 28.26
N LYS A 601 41.27 -25.24 28.61
CA LYS A 601 42.71 -25.39 28.84
C LYS A 601 43.24 -26.61 28.11
N LEU A 602 44.50 -26.48 27.72
CA LEU A 602 45.31 -27.52 27.09
C LEU A 602 46.55 -27.75 27.96
N THR A 603 46.68 -28.96 28.51
CA THR A 603 47.87 -29.37 29.26
C THR A 603 48.81 -30.13 28.33
N ILE A 604 50.06 -29.70 28.26
CA ILE A 604 51.09 -30.21 27.35
C ILE A 604 52.29 -30.72 28.15
N SER A 605 52.74 -31.94 27.87
CA SER A 605 54.05 -32.45 28.27
C SER A 605 55.08 -32.28 27.15
N VAL A 606 56.32 -31.99 27.53
CA VAL A 606 57.42 -31.74 26.59
C VAL A 606 58.42 -32.88 26.65
N TYR A 607 58.82 -33.37 25.48
CA TYR A 607 59.84 -34.40 25.31
C TYR A 607 60.94 -33.92 24.37
N ASN A 608 62.15 -34.45 24.52
CA ASN A 608 63.21 -34.26 23.54
C ASN A 608 63.00 -35.20 22.33
N VAL A 609 63.85 -35.08 21.31
CA VAL A 609 63.81 -35.95 20.11
C VAL A 609 63.96 -37.44 20.39
N ASN A 610 64.52 -37.80 21.55
CA ASN A 610 64.73 -39.18 21.99
C ASN A 610 63.58 -39.71 22.88
N GLY A 611 62.50 -38.93 23.05
CA GLY A 611 61.34 -39.32 23.87
C GLY A 611 61.55 -39.21 25.39
N THR A 612 62.61 -38.53 25.86
CA THR A 612 62.81 -38.27 27.30
C THR A 612 62.05 -37.02 27.72
N GLY A 613 61.33 -37.09 28.84
CA GLY A 613 60.61 -35.94 29.40
C GLY A 613 61.55 -34.80 29.76
N VAL A 614 61.16 -33.56 29.45
CA VAL A 614 61.92 -32.35 29.74
C VAL A 614 61.14 -31.48 30.71
N VAL A 615 61.84 -30.85 31.65
CA VAL A 615 61.25 -29.95 32.66
C VAL A 615 60.83 -28.64 31.97
N PRO A 616 59.52 -28.33 31.85
CA PRO A 616 59.07 -27.22 31.00
C PRO A 616 59.43 -25.83 31.53
N ASN A 617 59.61 -25.65 32.83
CA ASN A 617 59.92 -24.34 33.43
C ASN A 617 61.42 -23.98 33.44
N THR A 618 62.32 -24.85 32.96
CA THR A 618 63.77 -24.56 32.93
C THR A 618 64.38 -24.56 31.52
N GLY A 619 63.66 -25.02 30.51
CA GLY A 619 64.17 -25.08 29.14
C GLY A 619 63.59 -24.02 28.19
N THR A 620 64.02 -24.10 26.94
CA THR A 620 63.62 -23.17 25.86
C THR A 620 62.90 -23.95 24.76
N TYR A 621 61.66 -23.58 24.48
CA TYR A 621 60.78 -24.31 23.58
C TYR A 621 59.90 -23.34 22.78
N SER A 622 59.51 -23.74 21.57
CA SER A 622 58.53 -23.00 20.77
C SER A 622 57.57 -23.95 20.08
N PHE A 623 56.28 -23.63 20.10
CA PHE A 623 55.26 -24.40 19.42
C PHE A 623 54.09 -23.50 18.98
N ASP A 624 53.43 -23.91 17.90
CA ASP A 624 52.18 -23.30 17.45
C ASP A 624 51.00 -24.10 18.00
N ILE A 625 49.98 -23.41 18.49
CA ILE A 625 48.65 -23.96 18.69
C ILE A 625 47.80 -23.55 17.49
N VAL A 626 47.16 -24.54 16.87
CA VAL A 626 46.19 -24.32 15.81
C VAL A 626 44.85 -24.88 16.24
N LEU A 627 43.83 -24.01 16.23
CA LEU A 627 42.45 -24.39 16.52
C LEU A 627 41.66 -24.52 15.21
N TYR A 628 40.84 -25.56 15.14
CA TYR A 628 39.88 -25.83 14.07
C TYR A 628 38.49 -25.95 14.66
N GLU A 629 37.48 -25.52 13.93
CA GLU A 629 36.07 -25.67 14.31
C GLU A 629 35.15 -25.54 13.09
#